data_AF-A0A373NXK2-F1
#
_entry.id   AF-A0A373NXK2-F1
#
_cell.length_a   1.000
_cell.length_b   1.000
_cell.length_c   1.000
_cell.angle_alpha   90.00
_cell.angle_beta   90.00
_cell.angle_gamma   90.00
#
_symmetry.space_group_name_H-M   'P 1'
#
loop_
_entity.id
_entity.type
_entity.pdbx_description
1 polymer ?
#
loop_
_entity_poly.entity_id
_entity_poly.type
_entity_poly.pdbx_seq_one_letter_code
_entity_poly.pdbx_strand_id
1 'polypeptide(L)'
;MGVFERVERRKLSVCKVVFGAEPKDYEVWEYLLKNYSRLRFSPSVETVVKKEFVNPKRLQRQIRKETVATGIGTKSQQALQMQREENKLVRKALSRKQREAEKQRQFDLKQQKRKEKHRGR
;
A
#
# COMPACT_ATOMS: atom_id res chain seq x y z
N MET A 1 -27.22 18.74 -32.31
CA MET A 1 -26.55 17.51 -32.78
C MET A 1 -25.69 16.96 -31.67
N GLY A 2 -25.74 15.66 -31.39
CA GLY A 2 -24.95 14.99 -30.36
C GLY A 2 -23.91 14.04 -30.94
N VAL A 3 -22.83 13.83 -30.19
CA VAL A 3 -21.73 12.93 -30.54
C VAL A 3 -21.52 11.97 -29.38
N PHE A 4 -21.61 10.66 -29.65
CA PHE A 4 -21.31 9.62 -28.68
C PHE A 4 -19.91 9.07 -28.94
N GLU A 5 -19.07 9.11 -27.92
CA GLU A 5 -17.71 8.55 -27.95
C GLU A 5 -17.67 7.23 -27.18
N ARG A 6 -17.06 6.20 -27.78
CA ARG A 6 -16.78 4.92 -27.14
C ARG A 6 -15.28 4.66 -27.16
N VAL A 7 -14.69 4.52 -25.97
CA VAL A 7 -13.28 4.17 -25.79
C VAL A 7 -13.18 2.75 -25.24
N GLU A 8 -12.68 1.83 -26.06
CA GLU A 8 -12.47 0.44 -25.68
C GLU A 8 -11.04 0.02 -26.07
N ARG A 9 -10.29 -0.61 -25.15
CA ARG A 9 -8.93 -1.12 -25.42
C ARG A 9 -8.02 -0.13 -26.17
N ARG A 10 -8.04 1.16 -25.75
CA ARG A 10 -7.29 2.27 -26.37
C ARG A 10 -7.69 2.61 -27.81
N LYS A 11 -8.91 2.24 -28.21
CA LYS A 11 -9.48 2.60 -29.50
C LYS A 11 -10.73 3.46 -29.31
N LEU A 12 -10.79 4.59 -30.00
CA LEU A 12 -11.92 5.51 -30.04
C LEU A 12 -12.81 5.17 -31.23
N SER A 13 -14.10 5.06 -30.99
CA SER A 13 -15.12 4.99 -32.05
C SER A 13 -16.21 6.01 -31.77
N VAL A 14 -16.73 6.68 -32.80
CA VAL A 14 -17.66 7.79 -32.65
C VAL A 14 -18.97 7.51 -33.38
N CYS A 15 -20.09 7.92 -32.81
CA CYS A 15 -21.41 7.89 -33.46
C CYS A 15 -22.04 9.28 -33.44
N LYS A 16 -22.43 9.79 -34.61
CA LYS A 16 -23.16 11.05 -34.74
C LYS A 16 -24.66 10.79 -34.63
N VAL A 17 -25.34 11.53 -33.77
CA VAL A 17 -26.80 11.49 -33.62
C VAL A 17 -27.36 12.90 -33.81
N VAL A 18 -28.34 13.02 -34.71
CA VAL A 18 -29.03 14.28 -34.94
C VAL A 18 -30.27 14.31 -34.06
N PHE A 19 -30.21 15.12 -33.00
CA PHE A 19 -31.40 15.54 -32.25
C PHE A 19 -32.05 16.71 -32.99
N GLY A 20 -33.38 16.79 -32.95
CA GLY A 20 -34.16 17.88 -33.55
C GLY A 20 -34.07 19.16 -32.72
N ALA A 21 -34.85 19.23 -31.64
CA ALA A 21 -34.68 20.26 -30.61
C ALA A 21 -33.49 19.92 -29.70
N GLU A 22 -33.05 20.90 -28.90
CA GLU A 22 -32.05 20.67 -27.86
C GLU A 22 -32.61 19.66 -26.83
N PRO A 23 -32.07 18.43 -26.77
CA PRO A 23 -32.61 17.40 -25.90
C PRO A 23 -32.25 17.72 -24.45
N LYS A 24 -33.15 17.40 -23.52
CA LYS A 24 -32.82 17.46 -22.09
C LYS A 24 -32.00 16.22 -21.69
N ASP A 25 -31.26 16.32 -20.59
CA ASP A 25 -30.37 15.26 -20.12
C ASP A 25 -31.06 13.89 -19.98
N TYR A 26 -32.31 13.88 -19.50
CA TYR A 26 -33.08 12.65 -19.36
C TYR A 26 -33.50 12.04 -20.70
N GLU A 27 -33.74 12.86 -21.73
CA GLU A 27 -34.10 12.40 -23.07
C GLU A 27 -32.89 11.78 -23.77
N VAL A 28 -31.70 12.34 -23.54
CA VAL A 28 -30.44 11.76 -24.01
C VAL A 28 -30.22 10.39 -23.36
N TRP A 29 -30.46 10.27 -22.06
CA TRP A 29 -30.33 9.01 -21.33
C TRP A 29 -31.32 7.94 -21.81
N GLU A 30 -32.60 8.30 -21.95
CA GLU A 30 -33.63 7.39 -22.44
C GLU A 30 -33.36 6.95 -23.88
N TYR A 31 -32.94 7.88 -24.74
CA TYR A 31 -32.55 7.58 -26.11
C TYR A 31 -31.40 6.57 -26.14
N LEU A 32 -30.38 6.77 -25.30
CA LEU A 32 -29.25 5.86 -25.20
C LEU A 32 -29.71 4.46 -24.78
N LEU A 33 -30.50 4.33 -23.71
CA LEU A 33 -30.98 3.04 -23.23
C LEU A 33 -31.77 2.25 -24.29
N LYS A 34 -32.63 2.94 -25.06
CA LYS A 34 -33.49 2.30 -26.07
C LYS A 34 -32.76 2.00 -27.39
N ASN A 35 -31.79 2.82 -27.77
CA ASN A 35 -31.21 2.79 -29.12
C ASN A 35 -29.73 2.40 -29.16
N TYR A 36 -29.07 2.15 -28.03
CA TYR A 36 -27.64 1.85 -27.99
C TYR A 36 -27.23 0.71 -28.94
N SER A 37 -28.01 -0.37 -28.99
CA SER A 37 -27.76 -1.53 -29.87
C SER A 37 -27.87 -1.20 -31.37
N ARG A 38 -28.55 -0.11 -31.72
CA ARG A 38 -28.77 0.34 -33.11
C ARG A 38 -27.77 1.41 -33.55
N LEU A 39 -26.96 1.94 -32.63
CA LEU A 39 -25.97 2.97 -32.94
C LEU A 39 -24.85 2.39 -33.82
N ARG A 40 -24.59 3.07 -34.95
CA ARG A 40 -23.49 2.74 -35.86
C ARG A 40 -22.28 3.60 -35.53
N PHE A 41 -21.25 2.97 -34.99
CA PHE A 41 -19.98 3.62 -34.69
C PHE A 41 -19.05 3.63 -35.90
N SER A 42 -18.24 4.67 -36.01
CA SER A 42 -17.15 4.78 -36.99
C SER A 42 -16.09 3.69 -36.80
N PRO A 43 -15.23 3.47 -37.80
CA PRO A 43 -14.01 2.68 -37.62
C PRO A 43 -13.22 3.17 -36.40
N SER A 44 -12.63 2.21 -35.70
CA SER A 44 -11.87 2.45 -34.48
C SER A 44 -10.51 3.07 -34.79
N VAL A 45 -10.22 4.22 -34.15
CA VAL A 45 -8.93 4.93 -34.25
C VAL A 45 -8.15 4.74 -32.96
N GLU A 46 -6.84 4.55 -33.04
CA GLU A 46 -6.00 4.48 -31.83
C GLU A 46 -6.07 5.79 -31.06
N THR A 47 -6.30 5.70 -29.75
CA THR A 47 -6.38 6.86 -28.87
C THR A 47 -5.57 6.62 -27.60
N VAL A 48 -4.85 7.66 -27.17
CA VAL A 48 -4.22 7.68 -25.86
C VAL A 48 -5.33 7.92 -24.85
N VAL A 49 -5.70 6.88 -24.09
CA VAL A 49 -6.66 7.00 -22.99
C VAL A 49 -6.16 8.11 -22.06
N LYS A 50 -6.91 9.22 -21.98
CA LYS A 50 -6.65 10.27 -20.99
C LYS A 50 -6.69 9.60 -19.62
N LYS A 51 -5.61 9.70 -18.85
CA LYS A 51 -5.60 9.22 -17.46
C LYS A 51 -6.75 9.90 -16.73
N GLU A 52 -7.59 9.12 -16.05
CA GLU A 52 -8.62 9.67 -15.20
C GLU A 52 -8.00 10.64 -14.20
N PHE A 53 -8.63 11.79 -14.01
CA PHE A 53 -8.22 12.77 -13.01
C PHE A 53 -8.48 12.20 -11.61
N VAL A 54 -7.48 11.51 -11.06
CA VAL A 54 -7.49 11.14 -9.64
C VAL A 54 -7.37 12.42 -8.83
N ASN A 55 -8.27 12.64 -7.86
CA ASN A 55 -8.19 13.78 -6.95
C ASN A 55 -6.76 13.88 -6.38
N PRO A 56 -6.08 15.04 -6.49
CA PRO A 56 -4.70 15.21 -6.03
C PRO A 56 -4.47 14.74 -4.58
N LYS A 57 -5.47 14.92 -3.71
CA LYS A 57 -5.45 14.45 -2.32
C LYS A 57 -5.42 12.93 -2.20
N ARG A 58 -6.12 12.21 -3.09
CA ARG A 58 -6.13 10.75 -3.12
C ARG A 58 -4.79 10.21 -3.62
N LEU A 59 -4.23 10.84 -4.65
CA LEU A 59 -2.90 10.51 -5.17
C LEU A 59 -1.81 10.72 -4.09
N GLN A 60 -1.82 11.85 -3.40
CA GLN A 60 -0.89 12.12 -2.30
C GLN A 60 -1.00 11.11 -1.15
N ARG A 61 -2.23 10.68 -0.79
CA ARG A 61 -2.44 9.65 0.23
C ARG A 61 -1.85 8.30 -0.20
N GLN A 62 -2.00 7.94 -1.46
CA GLN A 62 -1.45 6.69 -1.99
C GLN A 62 0.08 6.72 -1.98
N ILE A 63 0.70 7.81 -2.46
CA ILE A 63 2.15 8.02 -2.39
C ILE A 63 2.65 7.91 -0.95
N ARG A 64 1.98 8.57 0.02
CA ARG A 64 2.36 8.47 1.43
C ARG A 64 2.22 7.05 1.99
N LYS A 65 1.20 6.30 1.59
CA LYS A 65 1.02 4.92 2.03
C LYS A 65 2.14 4.01 1.52
N GLU A 66 2.55 4.21 0.26
CA GLU A 66 3.66 3.49 -0.34
C GLU A 66 5.00 3.89 0.31
N THR A 67 5.26 5.19 0.53
CA THR A 67 6.51 5.65 1.14
C THR A 67 6.65 5.27 2.61
N VAL A 68 5.56 5.16 3.36
CA VAL A 68 5.58 4.66 4.75
C VAL A 68 6.01 3.19 4.80
N ALA A 69 5.59 2.38 3.83
CA ALA A 69 5.96 0.96 3.78
C ALA A 69 7.46 0.75 3.45
N THR A 70 8.03 1.59 2.58
CA THR A 70 9.46 1.55 2.24
C THR A 70 10.35 2.36 3.19
N GLY A 71 9.79 3.21 4.04
CA GLY A 71 10.52 4.16 4.87
C GLY A 71 11.09 5.34 4.08
N ILE A 72 10.95 6.56 4.60
CA ILE A 72 11.53 7.76 3.99
C ILE A 72 12.99 7.86 4.44
N GLY A 73 13.92 7.70 3.51
CA GLY A 73 15.34 7.94 3.72
C GLY A 73 16.20 7.47 2.56
N THR A 74 17.43 7.97 2.47
CA THR A 74 18.43 7.39 1.55
C THR A 74 18.68 5.93 1.93
N LYS A 75 19.13 5.09 0.98
CA LYS A 75 19.49 3.69 1.26
C LYS A 75 20.42 3.55 2.47
N SER A 76 21.29 4.54 2.69
CA SER A 76 22.17 4.65 3.86
C SER A 76 21.43 4.85 5.18
N GLN A 77 20.37 5.67 5.23
CA GLN A 77 19.57 5.87 6.45
C GLN A 77 18.80 4.61 6.84
N GLN A 78 18.26 3.88 5.85
CA GLN A 78 17.61 2.59 6.08
C GLN A 78 18.59 1.54 6.61
N ALA A 79 19.80 1.46 6.04
CA ALA A 79 20.84 0.55 6.52
C ALA A 79 21.24 0.83 7.98
N LEU A 80 21.39 2.10 8.36
CA LEU A 80 21.68 2.49 9.75
C LEU A 80 20.54 2.14 10.70
N GLN A 81 19.29 2.24 10.27
CA GLN A 81 18.14 1.84 11.07
C GLN A 81 18.14 0.33 11.33
N MET A 82 18.35 -0.48 10.29
CA MET A 82 18.46 -1.94 10.42
C MET A 82 19.61 -2.35 11.36
N GLN A 83 20.78 -1.74 11.21
CA GLN A 83 21.93 -1.98 12.08
C GLN A 83 21.63 -1.66 13.56
N ARG A 84 20.90 -0.57 13.83
CA ARG A 84 20.48 -0.21 15.19
C ARG A 84 19.53 -1.24 15.79
N GLU A 85 18.61 -1.78 15.00
CA GLU A 85 17.65 -2.79 15.44
C GLU A 85 18.34 -4.13 15.76
N GLU A 86 19.27 -4.58 14.90
CA GLU A 86 20.10 -5.75 15.15
C GLU A 86 20.93 -5.60 16.43
N ASN A 87 21.64 -4.47 16.58
CA ASN A 87 22.45 -4.19 17.76
C ASN A 87 21.62 -4.18 19.05
N LYS A 88 20.38 -3.66 18.98
CA LYS A 88 19.43 -3.67 20.11
C LYS A 88 19.06 -5.10 20.51
N LEU A 89 18.85 -6.00 19.56
CA LEU A 89 18.55 -7.41 19.82
C LEU A 89 19.74 -8.14 20.44
N VAL A 90 20.93 -7.99 19.85
CA VAL A 90 22.17 -8.58 20.36
C VAL A 90 22.43 -8.13 21.80
N ARG A 91 22.31 -6.82 22.08
CA ARG A 91 22.50 -6.27 23.42
C ARG A 91 21.52 -6.87 24.43
N LYS A 92 20.25 -7.03 24.05
CA LYS A 92 19.24 -7.64 24.93
C LYS A 92 19.55 -9.11 25.22
N ALA A 93 19.98 -9.87 24.22
CA ALA A 93 20.35 -11.27 24.38
C ALA A 93 21.56 -11.43 25.31
N LEU A 94 22.62 -10.64 25.09
CA LEU A 94 23.82 -10.66 25.94
C LEU A 94 23.50 -10.26 27.38
N SER A 95 22.74 -9.19 27.59
CA SER A 95 22.34 -8.75 28.93
C SER A 95 21.50 -9.80 29.66
N ARG A 96 20.60 -10.50 28.94
CA ARG A 96 19.84 -11.61 29.50
C ARG A 96 20.75 -12.76 29.93
N LYS A 97 21.68 -13.18 29.06
CA LYS A 97 22.63 -14.26 29.34
C LYS A 97 23.52 -13.96 30.55
N GLN A 98 24.01 -12.72 30.66
CA GLN A 98 24.81 -12.29 31.82
C GLN A 98 24.01 -12.35 33.12
N ARG A 99 22.77 -11.86 33.10
CA ARG A 99 21.88 -11.89 34.28
C ARG A 99 21.54 -13.31 34.71
N GLU A 100 21.32 -14.23 33.78
CA GLU A 100 21.07 -15.64 34.08
C GLU A 100 22.32 -16.33 34.65
N ALA A 101 23.50 -16.08 34.08
CA ALA A 101 24.75 -16.63 34.60
C ALA A 101 25.07 -16.12 36.02
N GLU A 102 24.82 -14.84 36.29
CA GLU A 102 25.01 -14.27 37.62
C GLU A 102 24.02 -14.86 38.65
N LYS A 103 22.76 -15.02 38.26
CA LYS A 103 21.75 -15.69 39.11
C LYS A 103 22.16 -17.13 39.45
N GLN A 104 22.65 -17.89 38.46
CA GLN A 104 23.10 -19.26 38.68
C GLN A 104 24.30 -19.30 39.64
N ARG A 105 25.30 -18.43 39.43
CA ARG A 105 26.46 -18.31 40.33
C ARG A 105 26.04 -18.02 41.77
N GLN A 106 25.12 -17.07 41.97
CA GLN A 106 24.61 -16.74 43.30
C GLN A 106 23.83 -17.90 43.93
N PHE A 107 23.08 -18.66 43.14
CA PHE A 107 22.40 -19.87 43.60
C PHE A 107 23.39 -20.95 44.03
N ASP A 108 24.42 -21.23 43.23
CA ASP A 108 25.43 -22.25 43.53
C ASP A 108 26.20 -21.91 44.81
N LEU A 109 26.59 -20.64 44.99
CA LEU A 109 27.21 -20.15 46.23
C LEU A 109 26.30 -20.33 47.45
N LYS A 110 24.99 -20.06 47.31
CA LYS A 110 24.02 -20.30 48.38
C LYS A 110 23.89 -21.79 48.71
N GLN A 111 23.88 -22.66 47.70
CA GLN A 111 23.84 -24.11 47.89
C GLN A 111 25.09 -24.62 48.59
N GLN A 112 26.28 -24.17 48.18
CA GLN A 112 27.55 -24.50 48.85
C GLN A 112 27.54 -24.07 50.32
N LYS A 113 27.17 -22.81 50.61
CA LYS A 113 27.04 -22.31 52.00
C LYS A 113 26.04 -23.11 52.82
N ARG A 114 24.91 -23.53 52.23
CA ARG A 114 23.91 -24.39 52.90
C ARG A 114 24.48 -25.77 53.20
N LYS A 115 25.20 -26.38 52.26
CA LYS A 115 25.87 -27.68 52.43
C LYS A 115 26.96 -27.61 53.50
N GLU A 116 27.79 -26.56 53.52
CA GLU A 116 28.81 -26.32 54.54
C GLU A 116 28.20 -26.16 55.93
N LYS A 117 27.14 -25.35 56.06
CA LYS A 117 26.39 -25.20 57.33
C LYS A 117 25.81 -26.52 57.85
N HIS A 118 25.43 -27.42 56.96
CA HIS A 118 24.83 -28.71 57.30
C HIS A 118 25.88 -29.83 57.55
N ARG A 119 27.13 -29.62 57.13
CA ARG A 119 28.24 -30.59 57.28
C ARG A 119 29.02 -30.46 58.59
N GLY A 120 28.65 -29.55 59.49
CA GLY A 120 29.19 -29.55 60.84
C GLY A 120 28.77 -28.35 61.69
N ARG A 121 27.81 -28.58 62.59
CA ARG A 121 28.14 -29.18 63.90
C ARG A 121 27.75 -30.65 63.88
#